data_AF-A0A1G4I023-F1
#
_entry.id   AF-A0A1G4I023-F1
#
_cell.length_a   1.000
_cell.length_b   1.000
_cell.length_c   1.000
_cell.angle_alpha   90.00
_cell.angle_beta   90.00
_cell.angle_gamma   90.00
#
_symmetry.space_group_name_H-M   'P 1'
#
loop_
_entity.id
_entity.type
_entity.pdbx_description
1 polymer ?
#
loop_
_entity_poly.entity_id
_entity_poly.type
_entity_poly.pdbx_seq_one_letter_code
_entity_poly.pdbx_strand_id
1 'polypeptide(L)'
;MRRLNHLLYQKLRTSKVVKDNARNLLQITRTVSLQGKAITSLVFLLAVYPTGTPAIQDGDNADAFAAICHIMQLQEAGAPEDVTPVDATAEISELKALNMSLSPQEWQQKLLKAGDQKVKWDDDENTDKKAHEEWKTSWDNWAGAKQLLTKQGGVSEKIKDSEIYKLQDQPESSHKNESQTF
;
A
#
# COMPACT_ATOMS: atom_id res chain seq x y z
N MET A 1 70.51 89.04 -19.17
CA MET A 1 69.86 87.74 -18.83
C MET A 1 68.45 87.55 -19.41
N ARG A 2 67.54 88.54 -19.43
CA ARG A 2 66.17 88.36 -19.98
C ARG A 2 66.08 87.91 -21.45
N ARG A 3 67.03 88.30 -22.31
CA ARG A 3 67.03 87.93 -23.74
C ARG A 3 67.35 86.45 -24.01
N LEU A 4 68.15 85.78 -23.17
CA LEU A 4 68.45 84.36 -23.36
C LEU A 4 67.24 83.47 -23.04
N ASN A 5 66.48 83.80 -21.99
CA ASN A 5 65.29 83.03 -21.61
C ASN A 5 64.20 83.11 -22.69
N HIS A 6 64.02 84.27 -23.33
CA HIS A 6 63.05 84.42 -24.41
C HIS A 6 63.42 83.58 -25.64
N LEU A 7 64.72 83.51 -25.99
CA LEU A 7 65.19 82.73 -27.14
C LEU A 7 65.10 81.22 -26.90
N LEU A 8 65.40 80.76 -25.69
CA LEU A 8 65.19 79.36 -25.29
C LEU A 8 63.70 78.98 -25.35
N TYR A 9 62.83 79.87 -24.86
CA TYR A 9 61.38 79.64 -24.89
C TYR A 9 60.84 79.56 -26.32
N GLN A 10 61.33 80.43 -27.22
CA GLN A 10 60.90 80.43 -28.62
C GLN A 10 61.38 79.18 -29.38
N LYS A 11 62.62 78.71 -29.11
CA LYS A 11 63.16 77.45 -29.67
C LYS A 11 62.40 76.21 -29.19
N LEU A 12 62.01 76.17 -27.93
CA LEU A 12 61.23 75.07 -27.37
C LEU A 12 59.81 75.02 -27.98
N ARG A 13 59.21 76.18 -28.28
CA ARG A 13 57.85 76.27 -28.83
C ARG A 13 57.73 75.85 -30.30
N THR A 14 58.78 76.09 -31.10
CA THR A 14 58.81 75.68 -32.52
C THR A 14 59.41 74.29 -32.72
N SER A 15 59.93 73.66 -31.65
CA SER A 15 60.47 72.31 -31.71
C SER A 15 59.40 71.30 -32.12
N LYS A 16 59.63 70.69 -33.29
CA LYS A 16 58.82 69.60 -33.81
C LYS A 16 58.71 68.45 -32.81
N VAL A 17 59.81 68.15 -32.11
CA VAL A 17 59.91 67.12 -31.06
C VAL A 17 58.93 67.38 -29.92
N VAL A 18 58.80 68.63 -29.46
CA VAL A 18 57.88 68.98 -28.36
C VAL A 18 56.42 68.82 -28.80
N LYS A 19 56.10 69.20 -30.04
CA LYS A 19 54.75 69.03 -30.60
C LYS A 19 54.40 67.56 -30.86
N ASP A 20 55.37 66.76 -31.33
CA ASP A 20 55.18 65.33 -31.55
C ASP A 20 55.02 64.58 -30.22
N ASN A 21 55.76 64.95 -29.18
CA ASN A 21 55.59 64.39 -27.84
C ASN A 21 54.22 64.72 -27.24
N ALA A 22 53.75 65.96 -27.39
CA ALA A 22 52.42 66.35 -26.94
C ALA A 22 51.30 65.60 -27.70
N ARG A 23 51.45 65.38 -29.01
CA ARG A 23 50.51 64.57 -29.81
C ARG A 23 50.52 63.10 -29.37
N ASN A 24 51.68 62.52 -29.12
CA ASN A 24 51.80 61.15 -28.62
C ASN A 24 51.15 61.00 -27.24
N LEU A 25 51.38 61.95 -26.32
CA LEU A 25 50.73 61.93 -25.01
C LEU A 25 49.20 61.99 -25.14
N LEU A 26 48.66 62.83 -26.02
CA LEU A 26 47.22 62.92 -26.25
C LEU A 26 46.61 61.65 -26.85
N GLN A 27 47.33 60.96 -27.73
CA GLN A 27 46.92 59.66 -28.29
C GLN A 27 46.98 58.54 -27.23
N ILE A 28 48.00 58.54 -26.38
CA ILE A 28 48.12 57.62 -25.25
C ILE A 28 46.94 57.82 -24.28
N THR A 29 46.60 59.06 -23.93
CA THR A 29 45.46 59.33 -23.02
C THR A 29 44.12 58.87 -23.62
N ARG A 30 43.92 59.06 -24.94
CA ARG A 30 42.70 58.60 -25.63
C ARG A 30 42.60 57.07 -25.71
N THR A 31 43.70 56.39 -25.97
CA THR A 31 43.73 54.92 -26.06
C THR A 31 43.51 54.25 -24.71
N VAL A 32 44.09 54.77 -23.62
CA VAL A 32 43.86 54.27 -22.25
C VAL A 32 42.38 54.40 -21.84
N SER A 33 41.70 55.48 -22.23
CA SER A 33 40.26 55.69 -21.95
C SER A 33 39.34 54.70 -22.66
N LEU A 34 39.67 54.31 -23.91
CA LEU A 34 38.88 53.36 -24.70
C LEU A 34 39.10 51.92 -24.23
N GLN A 35 40.35 51.57 -23.89
CA GLN A 35 40.73 50.27 -23.34
C GLN A 35 40.07 50.03 -21.97
N GLY A 36 39.97 51.06 -21.12
CA GLY A 36 39.32 50.95 -19.80
C GLY A 36 37.84 50.58 -19.86
N LYS A 37 37.08 51.12 -20.83
CA LYS A 37 35.64 50.81 -21.01
C LYS A 37 35.39 49.40 -21.53
N ALA A 38 36.24 48.92 -22.44
CA ALA A 38 36.13 47.56 -22.98
C ALA A 38 36.46 46.50 -21.90
N ILE A 39 37.46 46.78 -21.07
CA ILE A 39 37.86 45.89 -19.97
C ILE A 39 36.75 45.80 -18.91
N THR A 40 36.11 46.91 -18.54
CA THR A 40 35.01 46.89 -17.56
C THR A 40 33.79 46.11 -18.04
N SER A 41 33.44 46.19 -19.33
CA SER A 41 32.31 45.41 -19.88
C SER A 41 32.60 43.91 -19.96
N LEU A 42 33.84 43.51 -20.23
CA LEU A 42 34.24 42.10 -20.29
C LEU A 42 34.21 41.44 -18.90
N VAL A 43 34.64 42.16 -17.86
CA VAL A 43 34.60 41.69 -16.46
C VAL A 43 33.16 41.51 -15.97
N PHE A 44 32.26 42.43 -16.35
CA PHE A 44 30.84 42.31 -16.00
C PHE A 44 30.16 41.13 -16.70
N LEU A 45 30.52 40.81 -17.95
CA LEU A 45 29.98 39.65 -18.66
C LEU A 45 30.44 38.32 -18.02
N LEU A 46 31.71 38.26 -17.57
CA LEU A 46 32.27 37.08 -16.90
C LEU A 46 31.67 36.82 -15.51
N ALA A 47 31.23 37.87 -14.81
CA ALA A 47 30.60 37.74 -13.49
C ALA A 47 29.13 37.28 -13.52
N VAL A 48 28.49 37.28 -14.69
CA VAL A 48 27.04 36.99 -14.87
C VAL A 48 26.82 35.66 -15.63
N TYR A 49 27.84 34.82 -15.78
CA TYR A 49 27.59 33.45 -16.24
C TYR A 49 26.90 32.66 -15.11
N PRO A 50 25.68 32.13 -15.32
CA PRO A 50 25.10 31.21 -14.36
C PRO A 50 26.05 30.02 -14.25
N THR A 51 26.61 29.80 -13.06
CA THR A 51 27.22 28.52 -12.73
C THR A 51 26.15 27.48 -12.98
N GLY A 52 26.36 26.61 -13.98
CA GLY A 52 25.41 25.54 -14.28
C GLY A 52 25.06 24.77 -13.00
N THR A 53 23.91 24.12 -12.99
CA THR A 53 23.58 23.19 -11.90
C THR A 53 24.78 22.28 -11.67
N PRO A 54 25.27 22.14 -10.43
CA PRO A 54 26.44 21.31 -10.17
C PRO A 54 26.22 19.92 -10.77
N ALA A 55 27.27 19.36 -11.35
CA ALA A 55 27.22 17.97 -11.81
C ALA A 55 26.80 17.10 -10.64
N ILE A 56 25.89 16.15 -10.89
CA ILE A 56 25.53 15.12 -9.92
C ILE A 56 26.83 14.40 -9.53
N GLN A 57 27.21 14.54 -8.28
CA GLN A 57 28.43 13.95 -7.74
C GLN A 57 28.22 12.46 -7.46
N ASP A 58 29.33 11.75 -7.37
CA ASP A 58 29.30 10.35 -6.95
C ASP A 58 28.62 10.25 -5.57
N GLY A 59 27.55 9.46 -5.50
CA GLY A 59 26.78 9.26 -4.27
C GLY A 59 25.56 10.16 -4.10
N ASP A 60 25.33 11.18 -4.92
CA ASP A 60 24.13 12.05 -4.85
C ASP A 60 22.81 11.27 -5.01
N ASN A 61 22.87 10.11 -5.68
CA ASN A 61 21.74 9.20 -5.89
C ASN A 61 21.78 7.95 -4.99
N ALA A 62 22.66 7.88 -3.98
CA ALA A 62 22.84 6.68 -3.16
C ALA A 62 21.53 6.23 -2.49
N ASP A 63 20.75 7.17 -1.95
CA ASP A 63 19.46 6.86 -1.30
C ASP A 63 18.41 6.37 -2.30
N ALA A 64 18.34 7.01 -3.47
CA ALA A 64 17.45 6.59 -4.55
C ALA A 64 17.82 5.20 -5.07
N PHE A 65 19.13 4.93 -5.22
CA PHE A 65 19.65 3.63 -5.61
C PHE A 65 19.33 2.55 -4.58
N ALA A 66 19.52 2.84 -3.28
CA ALA A 66 19.17 1.92 -2.19
C ALA A 66 17.67 1.57 -2.20
N ALA A 67 16.79 2.56 -2.39
CA ALA A 67 15.36 2.34 -2.49
C ALA A 67 14.99 1.44 -3.69
N ILE A 68 15.60 1.67 -4.86
CA ILE A 68 15.37 0.86 -6.06
C ILE A 68 15.89 -0.58 -5.85
N CYS A 69 17.04 -0.76 -5.20
CA CYS A 69 17.56 -2.09 -4.85
C CYS A 69 16.59 -2.88 -3.97
N HIS A 70 15.96 -2.23 -2.99
CA HIS A 70 14.94 -2.89 -2.16
C HIS A 70 13.71 -3.31 -2.97
N ILE A 71 13.27 -2.50 -3.92
CA ILE A 71 12.15 -2.85 -4.80
C ILE A 71 12.51 -4.04 -5.71
N MET A 72 13.73 -4.05 -6.27
CA MET A 72 14.23 -5.16 -7.08
C MET A 72 14.32 -6.45 -6.25
N GLN A 73 14.82 -6.37 -5.01
CA GLN A 73 14.87 -7.52 -4.10
C GLN A 73 13.47 -8.07 -3.79
N LEU A 74 12.46 -7.22 -3.65
CA LEU A 74 11.07 -7.66 -3.47
C LEU A 74 10.52 -8.35 -4.72
N GLN A 75 10.84 -7.84 -5.92
CA GLN A 75 10.45 -8.47 -7.17
C GLN A 75 11.12 -9.84 -7.36
N GLU A 76 12.40 -9.96 -7.02
CA GLU A 76 13.18 -11.18 -7.14
C GLU A 76 12.79 -12.23 -6.09
N ALA A 77 12.51 -11.81 -4.86
CA ALA A 77 12.03 -12.69 -3.79
C ALA A 77 10.62 -13.24 -4.07
N GLY A 78 9.81 -12.50 -4.84
CA GLY A 78 8.42 -12.82 -5.08
C GLY A 78 7.53 -12.54 -3.85
N ALA A 79 6.21 -12.53 -4.06
CA ALA A 79 5.28 -12.52 -2.95
C ALA A 79 5.37 -13.88 -2.22
N PRO A 80 5.25 -13.91 -0.88
CA PRO A 80 5.05 -15.17 -0.18
C PRO A 80 3.80 -15.87 -0.75
N GLU A 81 3.79 -17.20 -0.70
CA GLU A 81 2.58 -17.95 -1.06
C GLU A 81 1.40 -17.46 -0.21
N ASP A 82 0.25 -17.28 -0.85
CA ASP A 82 -0.98 -16.97 -0.15
C ASP A 82 -1.24 -18.06 0.89
N VAL A 83 -1.61 -17.64 2.10
CA VAL A 83 -2.08 -18.58 3.12
C VAL A 83 -3.30 -19.30 2.57
N THR A 84 -3.19 -20.60 2.39
CA THR A 84 -4.34 -21.41 2.02
C THR A 84 -5.35 -21.33 3.17
N PRO A 85 -6.63 -20.98 2.89
CA PRO A 85 -7.66 -21.00 3.92
C PRO A 85 -7.70 -22.39 4.56
N VAL A 86 -7.76 -22.44 5.89
CA VAL A 86 -7.98 -23.69 6.61
C VAL A 86 -9.30 -24.29 6.11
N ASP A 87 -9.26 -25.54 5.66
CA ASP A 87 -10.45 -26.31 5.33
C ASP A 87 -11.20 -26.66 6.63
N ALA A 88 -12.21 -25.85 6.97
CA ALA A 88 -13.02 -26.00 8.15
C ALA A 88 -14.25 -26.92 7.94
N THR A 89 -14.29 -27.68 6.83
CA THR A 89 -15.46 -28.48 6.46
C THR A 89 -15.78 -29.54 7.51
N ALA A 90 -14.76 -30.15 8.11
CA ALA A 90 -14.93 -31.17 9.12
C ALA A 90 -15.53 -30.59 10.41
N GLU A 91 -15.00 -29.46 10.88
CA GLU A 91 -15.43 -28.75 12.08
C GLU A 91 -16.87 -28.24 11.95
N ILE A 92 -17.23 -27.69 10.79
CA ILE A 92 -18.60 -27.27 10.50
C ILE A 92 -19.55 -28.46 10.52
N SER A 93 -19.13 -29.60 9.97
CA SER A 93 -19.90 -30.85 9.98
C SER A 93 -20.12 -31.36 11.41
N GLU A 94 -19.07 -31.35 12.24
CA GLU A 94 -19.13 -31.72 13.66
C GLU A 94 -20.07 -30.81 14.45
N LEU A 95 -20.00 -29.49 14.23
CA LEU A 95 -20.88 -28.52 14.89
C LEU A 95 -22.36 -28.72 14.50
N LYS A 96 -22.64 -28.98 13.22
CA LYS A 96 -23.99 -29.28 12.74
C LYS A 96 -24.53 -30.58 13.37
N ALA A 97 -23.70 -31.61 13.47
CA ALA A 97 -24.06 -32.86 14.12
C ALA A 97 -24.30 -32.68 15.63
N LEU A 98 -23.49 -31.87 16.32
CA LEU A 98 -23.72 -31.51 17.72
C LEU A 98 -25.06 -30.81 17.90
N ASN A 99 -25.34 -29.76 17.10
CA ASN A 99 -26.63 -29.07 17.14
C ASN A 99 -27.82 -30.02 16.88
N MET A 100 -27.66 -30.98 15.96
CA MET A 100 -28.67 -32.01 15.71
C MET A 100 -28.86 -32.97 16.89
N SER A 101 -27.78 -33.34 17.60
CA SER A 101 -27.84 -34.22 18.77
C SER A 101 -28.61 -33.58 19.93
N LEU A 102 -28.56 -32.25 20.02
CA LEU A 102 -29.26 -31.46 21.02
C LEU A 102 -30.72 -31.19 20.65
N SER A 103 -31.10 -31.39 19.39
CA SER A 103 -32.46 -31.11 18.93
C SER A 103 -33.47 -32.13 19.46
N PRO A 104 -34.76 -31.75 19.60
CA PRO A 104 -35.82 -32.66 20.06
C PRO A 104 -35.89 -33.96 19.24
N GLN A 105 -36.24 -35.07 19.91
CA GLN A 105 -36.31 -36.37 19.24
C GLN A 105 -37.33 -36.37 18.08
N GLU A 106 -38.46 -35.68 18.25
CA GLU A 106 -39.48 -35.50 17.20
C GLU A 106 -38.92 -34.81 15.97
N TRP A 107 -38.04 -33.82 16.15
CA TRP A 107 -37.34 -33.15 15.05
C TRP A 107 -36.37 -34.11 14.34
N GLN A 108 -35.55 -34.81 15.13
CA GLN A 108 -34.55 -35.74 14.58
C GLN A 108 -35.18 -36.86 13.75
N GLN A 109 -36.38 -37.33 14.12
CA GLN A 109 -37.09 -38.42 13.42
C GLN A 109 -37.62 -38.01 12.03
N LYS A 110 -37.83 -36.72 11.77
CA LYS A 110 -38.30 -36.22 10.46
C LYS A 110 -37.24 -36.30 9.35
N LEU A 111 -35.97 -36.43 9.73
CA LEU A 111 -34.84 -36.20 8.84
C LEU A 111 -34.28 -37.46 8.19
N LEU A 112 -34.59 -38.65 8.75
CA LEU A 112 -34.17 -39.93 8.20
C LEU A 112 -35.35 -40.87 8.00
N LYS A 113 -35.30 -41.63 6.90
CA LYS A 113 -36.13 -42.78 6.63
C LYS A 113 -35.62 -44.00 7.39
N ALA A 114 -36.38 -45.09 7.33
CA ALA A 114 -35.90 -46.39 7.74
C ALA A 114 -34.59 -46.74 6.99
N GLY A 115 -33.62 -47.32 7.71
CA GLY A 115 -32.30 -47.64 7.15
C GLY A 115 -31.37 -46.45 6.98
N ASP A 116 -31.54 -45.38 7.77
CA ASP A 116 -30.67 -44.20 7.86
C ASP A 116 -30.48 -43.43 6.55
N GLN A 117 -31.45 -43.54 5.64
CA GLN A 117 -31.47 -42.76 4.40
C GLN A 117 -32.04 -41.37 4.67
N LYS A 118 -31.45 -40.32 4.10
CA LYS A 118 -31.97 -38.95 4.24
C LYS A 118 -33.38 -38.83 3.66
N VAL A 119 -34.27 -38.17 4.40
CA VAL A 119 -35.51 -37.62 3.82
C VAL A 119 -35.12 -36.39 3.01
N LYS A 120 -35.41 -36.38 1.70
CA LYS A 120 -35.15 -35.23 0.84
C LYS A 120 -36.24 -34.18 0.99
N TRP A 121 -35.94 -32.95 0.55
CA TRP A 121 -36.90 -31.85 0.63
C TRP A 121 -38.23 -32.17 -0.07
N ASP A 122 -38.15 -32.71 -1.29
CA ASP A 122 -39.33 -32.97 -2.14
C ASP A 122 -40.03 -34.30 -1.81
N ASP A 123 -39.49 -35.12 -0.90
CA ASP A 123 -40.08 -36.39 -0.49
C ASP A 123 -41.46 -36.19 0.15
N ASP A 124 -42.38 -37.13 -0.03
CA ASP A 124 -43.75 -37.03 0.51
C ASP A 124 -43.80 -37.21 2.02
N GLU A 125 -42.80 -37.90 2.57
CA GLU A 125 -42.58 -38.03 4.01
C GLU A 125 -42.22 -36.70 4.68
N ASN A 126 -41.70 -35.72 3.92
CA ASN A 126 -41.49 -34.37 4.43
C ASN A 126 -42.80 -33.58 4.44
N THR A 127 -43.52 -33.65 5.55
CA THR A 127 -44.78 -32.92 5.75
C THR A 127 -44.58 -31.40 5.91
N ASP A 128 -43.36 -30.97 6.23
CA ASP A 128 -43.04 -29.58 6.54
C ASP A 128 -42.78 -28.74 5.27
N LYS A 129 -42.62 -29.39 4.10
CA LYS A 129 -42.27 -28.74 2.82
C LYS A 129 -43.22 -27.63 2.35
N LYS A 130 -44.48 -27.70 2.75
CA LYS A 130 -45.51 -26.70 2.40
C LYS A 130 -45.62 -25.57 3.42
N ALA A 131 -45.31 -25.85 4.68
CA ALA A 131 -45.44 -24.88 5.76
C ALA A 131 -44.17 -24.03 5.94
N HIS A 132 -43.02 -24.57 5.53
CA HIS A 132 -41.71 -24.01 5.82
C HIS A 132 -40.79 -23.95 4.60
N GLU A 133 -41.21 -23.34 3.49
CA GLU A 133 -40.39 -23.26 2.27
C GLU A 133 -38.98 -22.69 2.50
N GLU A 134 -38.83 -21.83 3.50
CA GLU A 134 -37.55 -21.26 3.93
C GLU A 134 -36.53 -22.31 4.42
N TRP A 135 -36.99 -23.51 4.80
CA TRP A 135 -36.13 -24.61 5.25
C TRP A 135 -35.45 -25.36 4.10
N LYS A 136 -35.90 -25.16 2.85
CA LYS A 136 -35.43 -25.92 1.68
C LYS A 136 -33.91 -25.94 1.53
N THR A 137 -33.23 -24.82 1.79
CA THR A 137 -31.77 -24.70 1.66
C THR A 137 -31.01 -25.37 2.80
N SER A 138 -31.64 -25.55 3.96
CA SER A 138 -31.02 -26.12 5.15
C SER A 138 -31.34 -27.61 5.33
N TRP A 139 -32.40 -28.10 4.69
CA TRP A 139 -32.92 -29.44 4.89
C TRP A 139 -31.88 -30.55 4.70
N ASP A 140 -31.13 -30.55 3.58
CA ASP A 140 -30.13 -31.59 3.34
C ASP A 140 -28.95 -31.53 4.33
N ASN A 141 -28.63 -30.33 4.84
CA ASN A 141 -27.64 -30.15 5.90
C ASN A 141 -28.10 -30.80 7.20
N TRP A 142 -29.35 -30.60 7.60
CA TRP A 142 -29.93 -31.21 8.80
C TRP A 142 -30.04 -32.73 8.67
N ALA A 143 -30.53 -33.22 7.53
CA ALA A 143 -30.57 -34.66 7.27
C ALA A 143 -29.17 -35.30 7.25
N GLY A 144 -28.17 -34.60 6.69
CA GLY A 144 -26.77 -35.00 6.76
C GLY A 144 -26.23 -35.05 8.19
N ALA A 145 -26.47 -34.01 8.98
CA ALA A 145 -26.08 -33.96 10.38
C ALA A 145 -26.69 -35.11 11.18
N LYS A 146 -27.98 -35.40 10.96
CA LYS A 146 -28.66 -36.52 11.61
C LYS A 146 -28.09 -37.87 11.18
N GLN A 147 -27.76 -38.05 9.91
CA GLN A 147 -27.13 -39.26 9.39
C GLN A 147 -25.74 -39.51 10.01
N LEU A 148 -24.97 -38.46 10.31
CA LEU A 148 -23.67 -38.60 10.98
C LEU A 148 -23.81 -39.18 12.40
N LEU A 149 -24.93 -38.92 13.07
CA LEU A 149 -25.18 -39.46 14.40
C LEU A 149 -25.50 -40.96 14.39
N THR A 150 -25.95 -41.52 13.27
CA THR A 150 -26.28 -42.97 13.17
C THR A 150 -25.05 -43.83 12.90
N LYS A 151 -23.99 -43.25 12.34
CA LYS A 151 -22.72 -43.95 12.10
C LYS A 151 -21.99 -44.16 13.43
N GLN A 152 -21.56 -45.39 13.68
CA GLN A 152 -20.71 -45.70 14.83
C GLN A 152 -19.28 -45.19 14.60
N GLY A 153 -18.66 -44.69 15.67
CA GLY A 153 -17.34 -44.05 15.63
C GLY A 153 -17.37 -42.60 15.11
N GLY A 154 -16.21 -41.94 15.12
CA GLY A 154 -16.04 -40.60 14.58
C GLY A 154 -16.87 -39.54 15.31
N VAL A 155 -17.67 -38.76 14.57
CA VAL A 155 -18.43 -37.61 15.08
C VAL A 155 -19.46 -38.00 16.15
N SER A 156 -20.13 -39.15 16.01
CA SER A 156 -21.14 -39.63 16.98
C SER A 156 -20.52 -39.94 18.35
N GLU A 157 -19.30 -40.46 18.38
CA GLU A 157 -18.57 -40.77 19.63
C GLU A 157 -18.01 -39.49 20.26
N LYS A 158 -17.36 -38.63 19.47
CA LYS A 158 -16.87 -37.31 19.91
C LYS A 158 -17.97 -36.47 20.57
N ILE A 159 -19.17 -36.48 20.00
CA ILE A 159 -20.32 -35.73 20.56
C ILE A 159 -20.73 -36.32 21.91
N LYS A 160 -20.84 -37.65 22.02
CA LYS A 160 -21.22 -38.31 23.29
C LYS A 160 -20.22 -38.03 24.41
N ASP A 161 -18.95 -37.89 24.07
CA ASP A 161 -17.88 -37.59 25.03
C ASP A 161 -17.80 -36.09 25.40
N SER A 162 -18.42 -35.22 24.60
CA SER A 162 -18.40 -33.77 24.81
C SER A 162 -19.09 -33.35 26.11
N GLU A 163 -18.63 -32.25 26.71
CA GLU A 163 -19.25 -31.68 27.92
C GLU A 163 -20.67 -31.19 27.64
N ILE A 164 -20.91 -30.62 26.46
CA ILE A 164 -22.20 -30.05 26.06
C ILE A 164 -23.28 -31.14 25.99
N TYR A 165 -22.94 -32.32 25.44
CA TYR A 165 -23.88 -33.44 25.37
C TYR A 165 -24.31 -33.94 26.76
N LYS A 166 -23.39 -33.90 27.74
CA LYS A 166 -23.67 -34.29 29.14
C LYS A 166 -24.59 -33.32 29.89
N LEU A 167 -24.84 -32.13 29.34
CA LEU A 167 -25.75 -31.14 29.93
C LEU A 167 -27.22 -31.38 29.53
N GLN A 168 -27.50 -32.32 28.63
CA GLN A 168 -28.86 -32.58 28.14
C GLN A 168 -29.82 -33.15 29.22
N ASP A 169 -29.29 -33.67 30.33
CA ASP A 169 -30.05 -34.11 31.52
C ASP A 169 -30.44 -32.93 32.44
N GLN A 170 -30.03 -31.70 32.13
CA GLN A 170 -30.58 -30.51 32.77
C GLN A 170 -31.88 -30.13 32.05
N PRO A 171 -32.99 -29.87 32.76
CA PRO A 171 -34.24 -29.50 32.11
C PRO A 171 -34.03 -28.26 31.24
N GLU A 172 -34.12 -28.47 29.92
CA GLU A 172 -34.13 -27.43 28.90
C GLU A 172 -35.21 -26.43 29.30
N SER A 173 -34.79 -25.17 29.41
CA SER A 173 -35.57 -23.99 29.82
C SER A 173 -37.09 -24.18 29.83
N SER A 174 -37.67 -24.14 31.03
CA SER A 174 -39.06 -23.77 31.22
C SER A 174 -39.26 -22.31 30.77
N HIS A 175 -39.27 -22.05 29.47
CA HIS A 175 -39.90 -20.84 28.94
C HIS A 175 -41.41 -21.05 29.03
N LYS A 176 -41.93 -20.82 30.25
CA LYS A 176 -43.34 -20.57 30.46
C LYS A 176 -43.75 -19.43 29.55
N ASN A 177 -44.84 -19.65 28.81
CA ASN A 177 -45.64 -18.62 28.19
C ASN A 177 -45.89 -17.47 29.20
N GLU A 178 -45.19 -16.35 29.04
CA GLU A 178 -45.70 -15.08 29.50
C GLU A 178 -46.29 -14.38 28.27
N SER A 179 -47.60 -14.52 28.13
CA SER A 179 -48.41 -13.45 27.57
C SER A 179 -48.09 -12.17 28.34
N GLN A 180 -47.30 -11.28 27.74
CA GLN A 180 -47.26 -9.88 28.16
C GLN A 180 -48.05 -9.09 27.12
N THR A 181 -49.33 -8.95 27.42
CA THR A 181 -50.09 -7.74 27.13
C THR A 181 -49.28 -6.52 27.56
N PHE A 182 -49.01 -5.62 26.61
CA PHE A 182 -49.10 -4.17 26.78
C PHE A 182 -49.47 -3.54 25.44
#